data_AF-A0A7M4FLE2-F1
#
_entry.id   AF-A0A7M4FLE2-F1
#
_cell.length_a   1.000
_cell.length_b   1.000
_cell.length_c   1.000
_cell.angle_alpha   90.00
_cell.angle_beta   90.00
_cell.angle_gamma   90.00
#
_symmetry.space_group_name_H-M   'P 1'
#
loop_
_entity.id
_entity.type
_entity.pdbx_description
1 polymer ?
#
loop_
_entity_poly.entity_id
_entity_poly.type
_entity_poly.pdbx_seq_one_letter_code
_entity_poly.pdbx_strand_id
1 'polypeptide(L)'
;MVVQQCLQCLAGSGDNYRGNIAITESGKTCQNWASQAPHKHARTPENYPCKALNENYCRNPDGESRPWCYTTSKDVRWEYCSIPSCDETKVEITGKKNGMHLKCGR
;
A
#
# COMPACT_ATOMS: atom_id res chain seq x y z
N MET A 1 19.91 15.28 -0.81
CA MET A 1 19.64 13.87 -1.17
C MET A 1 18.43 13.43 -0.37
N VAL A 2 17.24 13.36 -0.98
CA VAL A 2 16.00 13.03 -0.25
C VAL A 2 15.94 11.51 -0.12
N VAL A 3 16.21 10.99 1.07
CA VAL A 3 16.00 9.57 1.40
C VAL A 3 14.50 9.32 1.52
N GLN A 4 13.89 8.73 0.51
CA GLN A 4 12.50 8.26 0.58
C GLN A 4 12.48 7.02 1.50
N GLN A 5 11.90 7.14 2.69
CA GLN A 5 11.81 6.03 3.64
C GLN A 5 10.72 5.06 3.16
N CYS A 6 11.06 3.78 2.94
CA CYS A 6 10.05 2.75 2.70
C CYS A 6 9.39 2.39 4.02
N LEU A 7 8.10 2.70 4.14
CA LEU A 7 7.34 2.47 5.37
C LEU A 7 6.46 1.23 5.24
N GLN A 8 6.47 0.39 6.28
CA GLN A 8 5.51 -0.71 6.44
C GLN A 8 4.23 -0.27 7.15
N CYS A 9 4.13 1.00 7.48
CA CYS A 9 3.02 1.65 8.17
C CYS A 9 2.58 2.90 7.39
N LEU A 10 1.40 3.43 7.71
CA LEU A 10 0.85 4.61 7.06
C LEU A 10 1.48 5.88 7.65
N ALA A 11 2.08 6.70 6.78
CA ALA A 11 2.47 8.07 7.09
C ALA A 11 1.99 9.00 5.96
N GLY A 12 1.34 10.11 6.32
CA GLY A 12 0.71 11.01 5.35
C GLY A 12 -0.30 10.27 4.47
N SER A 13 -0.22 10.50 3.16
CA SER A 13 -1.03 9.84 2.11
C SER A 13 -0.66 8.38 1.81
N GLY A 14 0.45 7.88 2.39
CA GLY A 14 0.93 6.53 2.12
C GLY A 14 1.60 6.34 0.75
N ASP A 15 2.03 7.41 0.08
CA ASP A 15 2.80 7.33 -1.18
C ASP A 15 4.07 6.47 -1.07
N ASN A 16 4.65 6.45 0.13
CA ASN A 16 5.87 5.70 0.48
C ASN A 16 5.61 4.35 1.14
N TYR A 17 4.34 3.98 1.27
CA TYR A 17 3.97 2.69 1.82
C TYR A 17 4.48 1.58 0.90
N ARG A 18 5.26 0.67 1.45
CA ARG A 18 5.83 -0.51 0.77
C ARG A 18 5.58 -1.79 1.56
N GLY A 19 4.61 -1.77 2.47
CA GLY A 19 4.13 -2.99 3.12
C GLY A 19 3.38 -3.91 2.16
N ASN A 20 2.97 -5.05 2.70
CA ASN A 20 2.38 -6.18 1.97
C ASN A 20 0.90 -6.41 2.33
N ILE A 21 0.22 -5.44 2.93
CA ILE A 21 -1.22 -5.52 3.17
C ILE A 21 -1.93 -5.58 1.82
N ALA A 22 -2.82 -6.57 1.67
CA ALA A 22 -3.56 -6.86 0.44
C ALA A 22 -5.05 -7.11 0.72
N ILE A 23 -5.57 -6.50 1.79
CA ILE A 23 -6.96 -6.60 2.23
C ILE A 23 -7.50 -5.18 2.48
N THR A 24 -8.73 -4.92 2.04
CA THR A 24 -9.41 -3.63 2.21
C THR A 24 -9.96 -3.45 3.63
N GLU A 25 -10.40 -2.25 3.97
CA GLU A 25 -11.02 -1.95 5.28
C GLU A 25 -12.21 -2.86 5.61
N SER A 26 -13.04 -3.19 4.62
CA SER A 26 -14.16 -4.14 4.79
C SER A 26 -13.77 -5.62 4.60
N GLY A 27 -12.48 -5.95 4.53
CA GLY A 27 -12.01 -7.34 4.47
C GLY A 27 -11.99 -7.97 3.08
N LYS A 28 -12.10 -7.18 1.99
CA LYS A 28 -12.03 -7.72 0.63
C LYS A 28 -10.60 -7.94 0.18
N THR A 29 -10.36 -9.01 -0.55
CA THR A 29 -9.06 -9.27 -1.16
C THR A 29 -8.77 -8.27 -2.27
N CYS A 30 -7.56 -7.72 -2.27
CA CYS A 30 -7.09 -6.86 -3.34
C CYS A 30 -6.84 -7.66 -4.64
N GLN A 31 -7.24 -7.07 -5.77
CA GLN A 31 -6.88 -7.49 -7.11
C GLN A 31 -5.41 -7.12 -7.39
N ASN A 32 -4.70 -8.00 -8.10
CA ASN A 32 -3.33 -7.75 -8.54
C ASN A 32 -3.28 -6.57 -9.54
N TRP A 33 -2.35 -5.63 -9.36
CA TRP A 33 -2.23 -4.44 -10.21
C TRP A 33 -1.87 -4.75 -11.66
N ALA A 34 -1.25 -5.90 -11.95
CA ALA A 34 -1.03 -6.36 -13.31
C ALA A 34 -2.29 -7.05 -13.90
N SER A 35 -3.22 -7.50 -13.05
CA SER A 35 -4.46 -8.14 -13.49
C SER A 35 -5.47 -7.12 -14.01
N GLN A 36 -6.13 -7.46 -15.11
CA GLN A 36 -7.24 -6.68 -15.68
C GLN A 36 -8.62 -7.27 -15.35
N ALA A 37 -8.69 -8.21 -14.40
CA ALA A 37 -9.92 -8.84 -13.93
C ALA A 37 -9.96 -8.95 -12.39
N PRO A 38 -11.14 -8.79 -11.76
CA PRO A 38 -12.44 -8.46 -12.38
C PRO A 38 -12.55 -7.02 -12.91
N HIS A 39 -11.71 -6.10 -12.43
CA HIS A 39 -11.79 -4.69 -12.82
C HIS A 39 -10.68 -4.30 -13.78
N LYS A 40 -11.03 -3.95 -15.02
CA LYS A 40 -10.08 -3.33 -15.96
C LYS A 40 -9.65 -1.95 -15.47
N HIS A 41 -8.37 -1.60 -15.60
CA HIS A 41 -7.86 -0.30 -15.18
C HIS A 41 -6.53 0.08 -15.82
N ALA A 42 -6.22 1.39 -15.81
CA ALA A 42 -4.97 1.95 -16.32
C ALA A 42 -3.82 1.97 -15.29
N ARG A 43 -4.09 1.74 -14.00
CA ARG A 43 -3.07 1.77 -12.94
C ARG A 43 -2.31 0.45 -12.85
N THR A 44 -1.45 0.20 -13.85
CA THR A 44 -0.63 -1.01 -13.94
C THR A 44 0.83 -0.71 -13.65
N PRO A 45 1.66 -1.71 -13.30
CA PRO A 45 3.10 -1.53 -13.10
C PRO A 45 3.80 -0.89 -14.30
N GLU A 46 3.33 -1.18 -15.52
CA GLU A 46 3.89 -0.64 -16.76
C GLU A 46 3.60 0.86 -16.92
N ASN A 47 2.39 1.29 -16.57
CA ASN A 47 1.99 2.69 -16.65
C ASN A 47 2.52 3.53 -15.48
N TYR A 48 2.77 2.91 -14.33
CA TYR A 48 3.23 3.58 -13.11
C TYR A 48 4.46 2.87 -12.50
N PRO A 49 5.61 2.81 -13.21
CA PRO A 49 6.77 2.01 -12.79
C PRO A 49 7.38 2.47 -11.46
N CYS A 50 7.29 3.77 -11.16
CA CYS A 50 7.83 4.35 -9.92
C CYS A 50 6.89 4.21 -8.71
N LYS A 51 5.70 3.63 -8.88
CA LYS A 51 4.69 3.51 -7.80
C LYS A 51 4.71 2.16 -7.08
N ALA A 52 5.62 1.27 -7.46
CA ALA A 52 5.81 -0.04 -6.82
C ALA A 52 4.49 -0.82 -6.68
N LEU A 53 3.71 -0.86 -7.78
CA LEU A 53 2.44 -1.57 -7.90
C LEU A 53 2.66 -3.10 -7.99
N ASN A 54 3.40 -3.65 -7.03
CA ASN A 54 3.78 -5.06 -7.01
C ASN A 54 2.62 -5.89 -6.45
N GLU A 55 2.36 -7.04 -7.09
CA GLU A 55 1.31 -7.98 -6.70
C GLU A 55 -0.05 -7.30 -6.51
N ASN A 56 -0.73 -7.57 -5.40
CA ASN A 56 -2.01 -6.99 -5.01
C ASN A 56 -1.91 -6.13 -3.75
N TYR A 57 -0.73 -5.59 -3.45
CA TYR A 57 -0.53 -4.80 -2.23
C TYR A 57 -1.18 -3.42 -2.33
N CYS A 58 -1.71 -2.92 -1.22
CA CYS A 58 -2.32 -1.59 -1.16
C CYS A 58 -1.31 -0.50 -1.52
N ARG A 59 -1.66 0.41 -2.43
CA ARG A 59 -0.78 1.48 -2.91
C ARG A 59 -1.57 2.76 -3.17
N ASN A 60 -0.85 3.86 -3.30
CA ASN A 60 -1.42 5.15 -3.68
C ASN A 60 -0.72 5.69 -4.93
N PRO A 61 -1.06 5.18 -6.13
CA PRO A 61 -0.41 5.61 -7.37
C PRO A 61 -0.80 7.02 -7.81
N ASP A 62 -1.95 7.52 -7.39
CA ASP A 62 -2.65 8.66 -7.99
C ASP A 62 -2.84 9.86 -7.06
N GLY A 63 -2.26 9.82 -5.86
CA GLY A 63 -2.29 10.95 -4.92
C GLY A 63 -3.59 11.05 -4.13
N GLU A 64 -4.27 9.92 -3.94
CA GLU A 64 -5.45 9.81 -3.09
C GLU A 64 -5.10 10.05 -1.61
N SER A 65 -6.11 10.16 -0.75
CA SER A 65 -5.92 10.38 0.69
C SER A 65 -5.16 9.26 1.42
N ARG A 66 -5.33 7.99 1.02
CA ARG A 66 -4.70 6.81 1.65
C ARG A 66 -4.46 5.69 0.62
N PRO A 67 -3.58 4.71 0.91
CA PRO A 67 -3.41 3.57 0.02
C PRO A 67 -4.69 2.75 -0.12
N TRP A 68 -4.91 2.29 -1.33
CA TRP A 68 -6.10 1.59 -1.75
C TRP A 68 -5.72 0.46 -2.72
N CYS A 69 -6.69 -0.37 -3.10
CA CYS A 69 -6.52 -1.36 -4.16
C CYS A 69 -7.84 -1.58 -4.90
N TYR A 70 -7.77 -2.10 -6.13
CA TYR A 70 -8.94 -2.72 -6.75
C TYR A 70 -9.30 -3.98 -5.97
N THR A 71 -10.57 -4.36 -5.92
CA THR A 71 -10.98 -5.57 -5.16
C THR A 71 -11.24 -6.75 -6.10
N THR A 72 -11.17 -7.97 -5.59
CA THR A 72 -11.59 -9.16 -6.34
C THR A 72 -13.11 -9.34 -6.38
N SER A 73 -13.88 -8.52 -5.66
CA SER A 73 -15.34 -8.50 -5.73
C SER A 73 -15.80 -7.74 -6.96
N LYS A 74 -16.76 -8.28 -7.71
CA LYS A 74 -17.34 -7.63 -8.89
C LYS A 74 -18.17 -6.39 -8.53
N ASP A 75 -18.68 -6.31 -7.31
CA ASP A 75 -19.60 -5.26 -6.87
C ASP A 75 -18.86 -4.03 -6.34
N VAL A 76 -17.63 -4.21 -5.86
CA VAL A 76 -16.80 -3.13 -5.31
C VAL A 76 -15.56 -2.98 -6.16
N ARG A 77 -15.53 -1.94 -6.98
CA ARG A 77 -14.42 -1.71 -7.92
C ARG A 77 -13.08 -1.54 -7.20
N TRP A 78 -13.04 -0.69 -6.19
CA TRP A 78 -11.86 -0.39 -5.41
C TRP A 78 -12.27 0.07 -4.02
N GLU A 79 -11.35 -0.02 -3.07
CA GLU A 79 -11.58 0.39 -1.69
C GLU A 79 -10.25 0.73 -1.00
N TYR A 80 -10.32 1.55 0.05
CA TYR A 80 -9.19 1.82 0.92
C TYR A 80 -8.75 0.59 1.70
N CYS A 81 -7.47 0.60 2.09
CA CYS A 81 -6.92 -0.41 2.97
C CYS A 81 -6.73 0.11 4.39
N SER A 82 -6.99 -0.75 5.36
CA SER A 82 -6.72 -0.48 6.78
C SER A 82 -5.24 -0.71 7.07
N ILE A 83 -4.41 0.31 6.84
CA ILE A 83 -2.97 0.27 7.14
C ILE A 83 -2.73 0.97 8.49
N PRO A 84 -2.06 0.32 9.45
CA PRO A 84 -1.79 0.91 10.75
C PRO A 84 -0.91 2.15 10.63
N SER A 85 -1.22 3.19 11.41
CA SER A 85 -0.41 4.40 11.45
C SER A 85 0.99 4.10 11.99
N CYS A 86 2.01 4.76 11.44
CA CYS A 86 3.36 4.67 11.99
C CYS A 86 3.45 5.16 13.44
N ASP A 87 2.52 6.03 13.87
CA ASP A 87 2.45 6.45 15.28
C ASP A 87 1.78 5.42 16.19
N GLU A 88 0.86 4.61 15.67
CA GLU A 88 0.17 3.54 16.42
C GLU A 88 1.06 2.30 16.58
N THR A 89 1.99 2.04 15.64
CA THR A 89 3.01 0.99 15.79
C THR A 89 3.98 1.19 16.96
N LYS A 90 3.90 2.32 17.67
CA LYS A 90 4.62 2.56 18.93
C LYS A 90 3.99 1.85 20.14
N VAL A 91 2.75 1.36 20.06
CA VAL A 91 1.99 0.93 21.26
C VAL A 91 2.02 -0.59 21.52
N GLU A 92 2.43 -1.43 20.57
CA GLU A 92 2.47 -2.90 20.80
C GLU A 92 3.87 -3.53 20.91
N ILE A 93 4.89 -2.77 21.30
CA ILE A 93 6.14 -3.38 21.79
C ILE A 93 6.68 -2.58 22.98
N THR A 94 6.15 -2.83 24.17
CA THR A 94 6.96 -2.72 25.39
C THR A 94 8.13 -3.69 25.26
N GLY A 95 9.25 -3.20 24.73
CA GLY A 95 10.53 -3.91 24.70
C GLY A 95 11.06 -4.27 23.32
N LYS A 96 11.43 -3.27 22.52
CA LYS A 96 12.71 -3.21 21.76
C LYS A 96 12.70 -1.97 20.87
N LYS A 97 13.52 -0.98 21.26
CA LYS A 97 13.94 0.09 20.35
C LYS A 97 14.60 -0.56 19.16
N ASN A 98 13.99 -0.51 17.98
CA ASN A 98 14.67 -0.56 16.70
C ASN A 98 13.69 -0.04 15.65
N GLY A 99 13.79 1.25 15.35
CA GLY A 99 13.18 1.81 14.16
C GLY A 99 13.73 1.06 12.96
N MET A 100 12.91 0.18 12.38
CA MET A 100 13.28 -0.60 11.21
C MET A 100 13.21 0.33 10.00
N HIS A 101 14.24 1.16 9.84
CA HIS A 101 14.55 1.90 8.63
C HIS A 101 14.95 0.88 7.57
N LEU A 102 13.98 0.35 6.83
CA LEU A 102 14.26 -0.45 5.64
C LEU A 102 14.83 0.50 4.59
N LYS A 103 16.13 0.38 4.34
CA LYS A 103 16.84 1.11 3.28
C LYS A 103 16.22 0.71 1.94
N CYS A 104 15.59 1.66 1.25
CA CYS A 104 15.24 1.48 -0.15
C CYS A 104 16.55 1.51 -0.96
N GLY A 105 17.05 0.34 -1.35
CA GLY A 105 18.22 0.23 -2.22
C GLY A 105 17.91 0.72 -3.64
N ARG A 106 18.92 1.34 -4.27
CA ARG A 106 19.17 1.16 -5.70
C ARG A 106 19.95 -0.13 -5.88
#